data_AF-A0A973FZ02-F1
#
_entry.id   AF-A0A973FZ02-F1
#
_cell.length_a   1.000
_cell.length_b   1.000
_cell.length_c   1.000
_cell.angle_alpha   90.00
_cell.angle_beta   90.00
_cell.angle_gamma   90.00
#
_symmetry.space_group_name_H-M   'P 1'
#
loop_
_entity.id
_entity.type
_entity.pdbx_description
1 polymer ?
#
loop_
_entity_poly.entity_id
_entity_poly.type
_entity_poly.pdbx_seq_one_letter_code
_entity_poly.pdbx_strand_id
1 'polypeptide(L)'
;MKIFKDIEEKKRFMKAGLPYILGFAWTPILWILFIAVLGPVLFVLTGSWLAVQLLVLVLAIIVVNLLLKLFRRYNFRFYGDRKEDGSAD
;
A
#
# COMPACT_ATOMS: atom_id res chain seq x y z
N MET A 1 21.24 2.71 20.94
CA MET A 1 20.39 3.92 20.94
C MET A 1 18.92 3.49 20.87
N LYS A 2 18.09 3.83 21.87
CA LYS A 2 16.65 3.50 21.87
C LYS A 2 15.96 4.39 20.82
N ILE A 3 15.58 3.80 19.69
CA ILE A 3 14.96 4.51 18.54
C ILE A 3 13.54 5.00 18.87
N PHE A 4 12.92 4.47 19.94
CA PHE A 4 11.61 4.93 20.42
C PHE A 4 11.71 5.24 21.91
N LYS A 5 11.53 6.52 22.26
CA LYS A 5 11.53 7.02 23.64
C LYS A 5 10.17 6.85 24.31
N ASP A 6 9.09 6.78 23.52
CA ASP A 6 7.71 6.78 23.99
C ASP A 6 6.86 5.64 23.40
N ILE A 7 6.05 5.00 24.25
CA ILE A 7 5.13 3.91 23.86
C ILE A 7 4.03 4.44 22.92
N GLU A 8 3.63 5.70 23.09
CA GLU A 8 2.62 6.36 22.26
C GLU A 8 3.11 6.65 20.85
N GLU A 9 4.37 7.07 20.69
CA GLU A 9 4.99 7.23 19.37
C GLU A 9 5.06 5.91 18.62
N LYS A 10 5.43 4.82 19.31
CA LYS A 10 5.45 3.47 18.73
C LYS A 10 4.06 3.04 18.26
N LYS A 11 3.01 3.33 19.05
CA LYS A 11 1.61 2.98 18.73
C LYS A 11 1.11 3.78 17.51
N ARG A 12 1.46 5.06 17.42
CA ARG A 12 1.13 5.94 16.28
C ARG A 12 1.90 5.52 15.02
N PHE A 13 3.18 5.18 15.15
CA PHE A 13 4.00 4.69 14.04
C PHE A 13 3.49 3.35 13.50
N MET A 14 3.07 2.42 14.37
CA MET A 14 2.42 1.18 13.93
C MET A 14 1.10 1.45 13.22
N LYS A 15 0.23 2.32 13.76
CA LYS A 15 -1.05 2.65 13.10
C LYS A 15 -0.86 3.30 11.72
N ALA A 16 0.12 4.19 11.59
CA ALA A 16 0.36 4.94 10.36
C ALA A 16 1.23 4.17 9.37
N GLY A 17 2.21 3.38 9.85
CA GLY A 17 3.21 2.68 9.05
C GLY A 17 2.76 1.31 8.55
N LEU A 18 1.90 0.60 9.31
CA LEU A 18 1.40 -0.73 8.91
C LEU A 18 0.74 -0.73 7.51
N PRO A 19 -0.10 0.24 7.12
CA PRO A 19 -0.66 0.30 5.77
C PRO A 19 0.42 0.44 4.69
N TYR A 20 1.46 1.25 4.93
CA TYR A 20 2.55 1.46 3.98
C TYR A 20 3.41 0.21 3.83
N ILE A 21 3.77 -0.44 4.93
CA ILE A 21 4.54 -1.69 4.92
C ILE A 21 3.76 -2.78 4.19
N LEU A 22 2.46 -2.90 4.46
CA LEU A 22 1.59 -3.85 3.78
C LEU A 22 1.54 -3.54 2.27
N GLY A 23 1.29 -2.29 1.90
CA GLY A 23 1.28 -1.86 0.49
C GLY A 23 2.60 -2.15 -0.23
N PHE A 24 3.73 -1.92 0.44
CA PHE A 24 5.06 -2.19 -0.12
C PHE A 24 5.34 -3.69 -0.26
N ALA A 25 4.88 -4.51 0.68
CA ALA A 25 4.98 -5.97 0.61
C ALA A 25 4.19 -6.55 -0.56
N TRP A 26 3.10 -5.90 -0.98
CA TRP A 26 2.30 -6.31 -2.14
C TRP A 26 2.90 -5.88 -3.48
N THR A 27 3.83 -4.91 -3.51
CA THR A 27 4.45 -4.41 -4.74
C THR A 27 5.02 -5.52 -5.66
N PRO A 28 5.89 -6.44 -5.20
CA PRO A 28 6.44 -7.48 -6.07
C PRO A 28 5.38 -8.46 -6.60
N ILE A 29 4.36 -8.75 -5.79
CA ILE A 29 3.26 -9.65 -6.19
C ILE A 29 2.42 -9.01 -7.30
N LEU A 30 2.05 -7.74 -7.09
CA LEU A 30 1.31 -6.97 -8.09
C LEU A 30 2.11 -6.80 -9.38
N TRP A 31 3.42 -6.58 -9.26
CA TRP A 31 4.31 -6.48 -10.41
C TRP A 31 4.28 -7.75 -11.27
N ILE A 32 4.47 -8.92 -10.65
CA ILE A 32 4.43 -10.21 -11.36
C ILE A 32 3.06 -10.44 -11.99
N LEU A 33 1.99 -10.14 -11.26
CA LEU A 33 0.62 -10.25 -11.76
C LEU A 33 0.40 -9.38 -13.01
N PHE A 34 0.81 -8.11 -12.97
CA PHE A 34 0.66 -7.20 -14.10
C PHE A 34 1.51 -7.62 -15.30
N ILE A 35 2.73 -8.10 -15.10
CA ILE A 35 3.53 -8.63 -16.22
C ILE A 35 2.92 -9.90 -16.81
N ALA A 36 2.39 -10.81 -15.99
CA ALA A 36 1.79 -12.04 -16.48
C ALA A 36 0.53 -11.76 -17.30
N VAL A 37 -0.29 -10.80 -16.88
CA VAL A 37 -1.57 -10.49 -17.53
C VAL A 37 -1.42 -9.49 -18.67
N LEU A 38 -0.72 -8.38 -18.45
CA LEU A 38 -0.61 -7.28 -19.40
C LEU A 38 0.68 -7.29 -20.22
N GLY A 39 1.73 -7.99 -19.76
CA GLY A 39 3.03 -8.02 -20.44
C GLY A 39 2.94 -8.41 -21.91
N PRO A 40 2.27 -9.52 -22.30
CA PRO A 40 2.14 -9.91 -23.70
C PRO A 40 1.42 -8.85 -24.54
N VAL A 41 0.33 -8.27 -24.01
CA VAL A 41 -0.48 -7.26 -24.70
C VAL A 41 0.31 -5.97 -24.91
N LEU A 42 0.97 -5.49 -23.85
CA LEU A 42 1.79 -4.28 -23.90
C LEU A 42 3.02 -4.49 -24.80
N PHE A 43 3.59 -5.69 -24.82
CA PHE A 43 4.72 -6.01 -25.69
C PHE A 43 4.32 -5.98 -27.15
N VAL A 44 3.14 -6.53 -27.49
CA VAL A 44 2.61 -6.44 -28.86
C VAL A 44 2.36 -4.98 -29.28
N LEU A 45 1.88 -4.12 -28.36
CA LEU A 45 1.64 -2.71 -28.67
C LEU A 45 2.93 -1.89 -28.82
N THR A 46 3.92 -2.12 -27.96
CA THR A 46 5.10 -1.25 -27.85
C THR A 46 6.33 -1.81 -28.57
N GLY A 47 6.38 -3.12 -28.80
CA GLY A 47 7.53 -3.83 -29.36
C GLY A 47 8.79 -3.81 -28.49
N SER A 48 8.75 -3.23 -27.29
CA SER A 48 9.91 -2.99 -26.44
C SER A 48 9.68 -3.46 -25.02
N TRP A 49 10.49 -4.42 -24.55
CA TRP A 49 10.43 -4.89 -23.17
C TRP A 49 10.66 -3.77 -22.16
N LEU A 50 11.50 -2.79 -22.49
CA LEU A 50 11.80 -1.67 -21.60
C LEU A 50 10.58 -0.75 -21.41
N ALA A 51 9.83 -0.50 -22.49
CA ALA A 51 8.58 0.25 -22.44
C ALA A 51 7.50 -0.49 -21.65
N VAL A 52 7.39 -1.81 -21.82
CA VAL A 52 6.46 -2.66 -21.05
C VAL A 52 6.76 -2.59 -19.56
N GLN A 53 8.03 -2.71 -19.14
CA GLN A 53 8.38 -2.64 -17.72
C GLN A 53 8.06 -1.27 -17.12
N LEU A 54 8.32 -0.18 -17.84
CA LEU A 54 7.97 1.16 -17.37
C LEU A 54 6.45 1.34 -17.22
N LEU A 55 5.66 0.88 -18.19
CA LEU A 55 4.20 0.94 -18.12
C LEU A 55 3.64 0.10 -16.96
N VAL A 56 4.17 -1.11 -16.78
CA VAL A 56 3.77 -2.01 -15.69
C VAL A 56 4.15 -1.42 -14.32
N LEU A 57 5.34 -0.82 -14.20
CA LEU A 57 5.77 -0.13 -12.99
C LEU A 57 4.80 1.02 -12.63
N VAL A 58 4.44 1.86 -13.60
CA VAL A 58 3.51 2.97 -13.40
C VAL A 58 2.14 2.45 -12.95
N LEU A 59 1.62 1.41 -13.61
CA LEU A 59 0.37 0.75 -13.21
C LEU A 59 0.42 0.17 -11.80
N ALA A 60 1.51 -0.51 -11.44
CA ALA A 60 1.70 -1.07 -10.11
C ALA A 60 1.68 0.02 -9.04
N ILE A 61 2.36 1.15 -9.27
CA ILE A 61 2.36 2.31 -8.35
C ILE A 61 0.94 2.87 -8.18
N ILE A 62 0.18 3.01 -9.27
CA ILE A 62 -1.21 3.49 -9.22
C ILE A 62 -2.07 2.54 -8.38
N VAL A 63 -1.95 1.24 -8.61
CA VAL A 63 -2.73 0.21 -7.90
C VAL A 63 -2.37 0.16 -6.43
N VAL A 64 -1.08 0.22 -6.07
CA VAL A 64 -0.63 0.30 -4.68
C VAL A 64 -1.17 1.55 -3.99
N ASN A 65 -1.16 2.70 -4.67
CA ASN A 65 -1.76 3.93 -4.14
C ASN A 65 -3.28 3.82 -3.92
N LEU A 66 -3.99 3.19 -4.86
CA LEU A 66 -5.42 2.90 -4.72
C LEU A 66 -5.67 1.96 -3.55
N LEU A 67 -4.87 0.91 -3.40
CA LEU A 67 -4.95 -0.03 -2.28
C LEU A 67 -4.70 0.68 -0.95
N LEU A 68 -3.69 1.54 -0.86
CA LEU A 68 -3.40 2.36 0.31
C LEU A 68 -4.54 3.32 0.65
N LYS A 69 -5.18 3.91 -0.37
CA LYS A 69 -6.34 4.80 -0.19
C LYS A 69 -7.55 4.02 0.30
N LEU A 70 -7.78 2.83 -0.26
CA LEU A 70 -8.83 1.90 0.17
C LEU A 70 -8.59 1.45 1.61
N PHE A 71 -7.37 1.02 1.93
CA PHE A 71 -6.97 0.57 3.26
C PHE A 71 -7.12 1.69 4.28
N ARG A 72 -6.74 2.93 3.96
CA ARG A 72 -7.00 4.10 4.82
C ARG A 72 -8.50 4.32 5.06
N ARG A 73 -9.33 4.19 4.02
CA ARG A 73 -10.79 4.34 4.14
C ARG A 73 -11.41 3.24 5.01
N TYR A 74 -11.01 1.99 4.85
CA TYR A 74 -11.46 0.88 5.70
C TYR A 74 -10.91 0.99 7.12
N ASN A 75 -9.66 1.40 7.29
CA ASN A 75 -9.05 1.61 8.61
C ASN A 75 -9.74 2.75 9.36
N PHE A 76 -10.16 3.82 8.67
CA PHE A 76 -10.97 4.88 9.28
C PHE A 76 -12.30 4.34 9.80
N ARG A 77 -12.92 3.41 9.06
CA ARG A 77 -14.18 2.77 9.49
C ARG A 77 -13.99 1.80 10.66
N PHE A 78 -12.88 1.06 10.72
CA PHE A 78 -12.61 0.10 11.80
C PHE A 78 -11.99 0.72 13.06
N TYR A 79 -11.23 1.81 12.94
CA TYR A 79 -10.61 2.50 14.09
C TYR A 79 -11.32 3.80 14.49
N GLY A 80 -12.29 4.27 13.71
CA GLY A 80 -13.16 5.40 14.04
C GLY A 80 -14.16 5.10 15.16
N ASP A 81 -14.47 3.82 15.39
CA ASP A 81 -15.48 3.34 16.36
C ASP A 81 -14.94 3.03 17.77
N ARG A 82 -13.69 3.37 18.08
CA ARG A 82 -13.14 3.28 19.45
C ARG A 82 -12.69 4.63 19.99
N LYS A 83 -13.53 5.64 19.80
CA LYS A 83 -13.36 6.95 20.45
C LYS A 83 -14.69 7.51 20.99
N GLU A 84 -15.63 6.67 21.41
CA GLU A 84 -16.79 7.11 22.20
C GLU A 84 -17.22 6.06 23.24
N ASP A 85 -16.28 5.40 23.92
CA ASP A 85 -16.62 4.77 25.21
C ASP A 85 -15.41 4.74 26.15
N GLY A 86 -14.96 5.96 26.44
CA GLY A 86 -13.98 6.25 27.47
C GLY A 86 -14.48 7.44 28.27
N SER A 87 -15.71 7.36 28.78
CA SER A 87 -16.13 8.18 29.92
C SER A 87 -15.41 7.63 31.14
N ALA A 88 -14.26 8.24 31.45
CA ALA A 88 -13.81 8.31 32.82
C ALA A 88 -14.67 9.38 33.49
N ASP A 89 -15.75 8.93 34.12
CA ASP A 89 -16.30 9.38 35.41
C ASP A 89 -17.60 8.60 35.70
#